data_AF-A0A285SDA8-F1
#
_entry.id   AF-A0A285SDA8-F1
#
_cell.length_a   1.000
_cell.length_b   1.000
_cell.length_c   1.000
_cell.angle_alpha   90.00
_cell.angle_beta   90.00
_cell.angle_gamma   90.00
#
_symmetry.space_group_name_H-M   'P 1'
#
loop_
_entity.id
_entity.type
_entity.pdbx_description
1 polymer ?
#
loop_
_entity_poly.entity_id
_entity_poly.type
_entity_poly.pdbx_seq_one_letter_code
_entity_poly.pdbx_strand_id
1 'polypeptide(L)'
;MASSFAACLAAAVQGPVLWLRESWQGDTLNPVGFLPVLDPVRVLLAHPANQTDALAVAEEALKDGAVALVVLEITRPLDLREGRRLQLAAGTGGTIGLCLIPEGMGSNAAETRWRATPVFDPKHEDSTLMRWEIIKNKMGTFGAWNVCWNAQAHRLDLVSPAGE
;
A
#
# COMPACT_ATOMS: atom_id res chain seq x y z
N MET A 1 4.69 -1.38 -8.54
CA MET A 1 4.46 0.08 -8.47
C MET A 1 3.60 0.46 -7.28
N ALA A 2 2.30 0.16 -7.24
CA ALA A 2 1.50 0.30 -6.02
C ALA A 2 2.00 -0.63 -4.89
N SER A 3 2.39 -1.87 -5.23
CA SER A 3 2.99 -2.81 -4.28
C SER A 3 4.34 -2.32 -3.73
N SER A 4 5.10 -1.53 -4.49
CA SER A 4 6.37 -0.95 -4.04
C SER A 4 6.12 0.13 -2.98
N PHE A 5 5.12 0.99 -3.19
CA PHE A 5 4.65 1.94 -2.17
C PHE A 5 4.21 1.21 -0.89
N ALA A 6 3.40 0.15 -1.03
CA ALA A 6 2.93 -0.65 0.09
C ALA A 6 4.09 -1.32 0.86
N ALA A 7 5.08 -1.86 0.16
CA ALA A 7 6.27 -2.44 0.76
C ALA A 7 7.09 -1.41 1.55
N CYS A 8 7.22 -0.20 1.01
CA CYS A 8 7.92 0.88 1.70
C CYS A 8 7.17 1.36 2.93
N LEU A 9 5.83 1.42 2.88
CA LEU A 9 5.02 1.69 4.07
C LEU A 9 5.16 0.57 5.11
N ALA A 10 5.13 -0.68 4.68
CA ALA A 10 5.33 -1.85 5.53
C ALA A 10 6.71 -1.83 6.22
N ALA A 11 7.75 -1.38 5.51
CA ALA A 11 9.08 -1.19 6.06
C ALA A 11 9.15 -0.07 7.10
N ALA A 12 8.39 1.02 6.89
CA ALA A 12 8.38 2.20 7.75
C ALA A 12 7.61 2.00 9.07
N VAL A 13 6.66 1.08 9.12
CA VAL A 13 5.95 0.74 10.36
C VAL A 13 6.77 -0.26 11.19
N GLN A 14 6.54 -0.30 12.51
CA GLN A 14 7.11 -1.31 13.40
C GLN A 14 6.04 -2.35 13.77
N GLY A 15 6.32 -3.63 13.54
CA GLY A 15 5.40 -4.73 13.88
C GLY A 15 4.94 -5.57 12.69
N PRO A 16 4.04 -6.55 12.91
CA PRO A 16 3.53 -7.43 11.87
C PRO A 16 2.70 -6.70 10.83
N VAL A 17 2.70 -7.22 9.60
CA VAL A 17 1.94 -6.70 8.45
C VAL A 17 1.07 -7.83 7.91
N LEU A 18 -0.23 -7.61 7.86
CA LEU A 18 -1.17 -8.53 7.22
C LEU A 18 -1.39 -8.12 5.77
N TRP A 19 -1.17 -9.02 4.83
CA TRP A 19 -1.40 -8.80 3.41
C TRP A 19 -2.52 -9.72 2.90
N LEU A 20 -3.58 -9.11 2.41
CA LEU A 20 -4.80 -9.78 1.95
C LEU A 20 -4.87 -9.73 0.43
N ARG A 21 -4.93 -10.90 -0.19
CA ARG A 21 -5.11 -11.09 -1.63
C ARG A 21 -6.05 -12.25 -1.87
N GLU A 22 -6.99 -12.11 -2.79
CA GLU A 22 -7.91 -13.21 -3.10
C GLU A 22 -7.19 -14.44 -3.64
N SER A 23 -7.63 -15.63 -3.20
CA SER A 23 -7.01 -16.93 -3.49
C SER A 23 -6.91 -17.28 -4.98
N TRP A 24 -7.78 -16.73 -5.83
CA TRP A 24 -7.77 -16.99 -7.28
C TRP A 24 -6.70 -16.18 -8.03
N GLN A 25 -6.10 -15.15 -7.41
CA GLN A 25 -5.04 -14.37 -8.03
C GLN A 25 -3.74 -15.20 -8.06
N GLY A 26 -3.50 -15.85 -9.20
CA GLY A 26 -2.43 -16.84 -9.39
C GLY A 26 -1.01 -16.28 -9.41
N ASP A 27 -0.85 -14.97 -9.58
CA ASP A 27 0.44 -14.32 -9.37
C ASP A 27 0.72 -14.31 -7.86
N THR A 28 1.65 -15.14 -7.38
CA THR A 28 2.05 -15.10 -5.98
C THR A 28 2.93 -13.88 -5.74
N LEU A 29 2.51 -13.00 -4.83
CA LEU A 29 3.36 -11.98 -4.25
C LEU A 29 4.49 -12.71 -3.52
N ASN A 30 5.67 -12.79 -4.13
CA ASN A 30 6.80 -13.49 -3.51
C ASN A 30 7.33 -12.64 -2.36
N PRO A 31 7.20 -13.06 -1.08
CA PRO A 31 7.69 -12.29 0.05
C PRO A 31 9.20 -12.00 -0.02
N VAL A 32 9.95 -12.92 -0.65
CA VAL A 32 11.39 -12.78 -0.94
C VAL A 32 11.66 -11.59 -1.86
N GLY A 33 10.71 -11.25 -2.75
CA GLY A 33 10.79 -10.06 -3.60
C GLY A 33 10.78 -8.74 -2.82
N PHE A 34 10.36 -8.77 -1.54
CA PHE A 34 10.46 -7.62 -0.64
C PHE A 34 11.67 -7.64 0.27
N LEU A 35 12.50 -8.69 0.27
CA LEU A 35 13.70 -8.75 1.12
C LEU A 35 14.57 -7.49 1.10
N PRO A 36 14.73 -6.78 -0.05
CA PRO A 36 15.48 -5.53 -0.04
C PRO A 36 14.84 -4.45 0.84
N VAL A 37 13.53 -4.49 1.06
CA VAL A 37 12.72 -3.43 1.66
C VAL A 37 12.13 -3.83 3.02
N LEU A 38 11.76 -5.09 3.22
CA LEU A 38 10.96 -5.59 4.33
C LEU A 38 11.42 -6.99 4.74
N ASP A 39 11.58 -7.22 6.05
CA ASP A 39 11.79 -8.56 6.60
C ASP A 39 10.53 -9.43 6.37
N PRO A 40 10.60 -10.50 5.57
CA PRO A 40 9.45 -11.34 5.26
C PRO A 40 8.87 -12.03 6.49
N VAL A 41 9.61 -12.19 7.58
CA VAL A 41 9.10 -12.76 8.84
C VAL A 41 7.98 -11.89 9.43
N ARG A 42 7.96 -10.59 9.09
CA ARG A 42 6.92 -9.67 9.54
C ARG A 42 5.63 -9.77 8.73
N VAL A 43 5.63 -10.50 7.60
CA VAL A 43 4.51 -10.51 6.66
C VAL A 43 3.67 -11.76 6.85
N LEU A 44 2.41 -11.56 7.23
CA LEU A 44 1.38 -12.58 7.24
C LEU A 44 0.57 -12.48 5.94
N LEU A 45 0.62 -13.53 5.12
CA LEU A 45 -0.22 -13.62 3.92
C LEU A 45 -1.52 -14.33 4.23
N ALA A 46 -2.64 -13.72 3.86
CA ALA A 46 -3.96 -14.33 3.95
C ALA A 46 -4.64 -14.33 2.58
N HIS A 47 -5.24 -15.48 2.25
CA HIS A 47 -5.80 -15.78 0.92
C HIS A 47 -7.32 -16.01 1.00
N PRO A 48 -8.13 -14.96 1.26
CA PRO A 48 -9.59 -15.08 1.28
C PRO A 48 -10.15 -15.55 -0.07
N ALA A 49 -11.32 -16.18 -0.06
CA ALA A 49 -11.94 -16.72 -1.27
C ALA A 49 -12.40 -15.62 -2.24
N ASN A 50 -12.85 -14.47 -1.69
CA ASN A 50 -13.37 -13.33 -2.45
C ASN A 50 -13.15 -12.00 -1.71
N GLN A 51 -13.42 -10.87 -2.35
CA GLN A 51 -13.26 -9.54 -1.74
C GLN A 51 -14.13 -9.33 -0.49
N THR A 52 -15.32 -9.92 -0.40
CA THR A 52 -16.18 -9.76 0.78
C THR A 52 -15.53 -10.40 2.00
N ASP A 53 -14.97 -11.59 1.86
CA ASP A 53 -14.21 -12.25 2.91
C ASP A 53 -12.93 -11.47 3.24
N ALA A 54 -12.26 -10.93 2.23
CA ALA A 54 -11.07 -10.09 2.42
C ALA A 54 -11.38 -8.83 3.25
N LEU A 55 -12.52 -8.18 2.99
CA LEU A 55 -12.98 -7.03 3.77
C LEU A 55 -13.34 -7.40 5.20
N ALA A 56 -13.96 -8.56 5.43
CA ALA A 56 -14.26 -9.04 6.77
C ALA A 56 -12.98 -9.30 7.59
N VAL A 57 -11.99 -9.98 6.99
CA VAL A 57 -10.68 -10.21 7.63
C VAL A 57 -9.96 -8.89 7.89
N ALA A 58 -9.97 -7.96 6.93
CA ALA A 58 -9.37 -6.64 7.11
C ALA A 58 -10.03 -5.87 8.25
N GLU A 59 -11.36 -5.87 8.34
CA GLU A 59 -12.09 -5.17 9.40
C GLU A 59 -11.72 -5.68 10.80
N GLU A 60 -11.68 -7.01 10.99
CA GLU A 60 -11.29 -7.60 12.27
C GLU A 60 -9.83 -7.30 12.62
N ALA A 61 -8.90 -7.49 11.67
CA ALA A 61 -7.47 -7.22 11.90
C ALA A 61 -7.20 -5.74 12.23
N LEU A 62 -7.89 -4.82 11.55
CA LEU A 62 -7.79 -3.38 11.80
C LEU A 62 -8.33 -2.99 13.18
N LYS A 63 -9.38 -3.68 13.64
CA LYS A 63 -10.05 -3.38 14.91
C LYS A 63 -9.32 -3.98 16.11
N ASP A 64 -8.72 -5.16 15.95
CA ASP A 64 -7.97 -5.87 16.98
C ASP A 64 -6.68 -5.13 17.36
N GLY A 65 -5.94 -4.60 16.39
CA GLY A 65 -4.74 -3.81 16.65
C GLY A 65 -3.45 -4.60 16.82
N ALA A 66 -3.45 -5.93 16.69
CA ALA A 66 -2.23 -6.74 16.82
C ALA A 66 -1.25 -6.60 15.65
N VAL A 67 -1.70 -6.09 14.50
CA VAL A 67 -0.84 -5.82 13.34
C VAL A 67 -0.66 -4.31 13.16
N ALA A 68 0.50 -3.89 12.67
CA ALA A 68 0.80 -2.48 12.45
C ALA A 68 0.17 -1.94 11.14
N LEU A 69 0.00 -2.82 10.16
CA LEU A 69 -0.49 -2.49 8.84
C LEU A 69 -1.31 -3.66 8.26
N VAL A 70 -2.47 -3.34 7.70
CA VAL A 70 -3.27 -4.23 6.86
C VAL A 70 -3.20 -3.71 5.43
N VAL A 71 -2.63 -4.51 4.52
CA VAL A 71 -2.65 -4.25 3.07
C VAL A 71 -3.73 -5.11 2.44
N LEU A 72 -4.65 -4.49 1.72
CA LEU A 72 -5.77 -5.16 1.07
C LEU A 72 -5.74 -4.90 -0.43
N GLU A 73 -5.64 -5.95 -1.24
CA GLU A 73 -5.76 -5.85 -2.69
C GLU A 73 -7.23 -5.90 -3.11
N ILE A 74 -7.68 -4.83 -3.75
CA ILE A 74 -9.07 -4.61 -4.14
C ILE A 74 -9.24 -5.02 -5.61
N THR A 75 -10.25 -5.85 -5.88
CA THR A 75 -10.56 -6.37 -7.22
C THR A 75 -11.87 -5.81 -7.78
N ARG A 76 -12.75 -5.30 -6.91
CA ARG A 76 -13.96 -4.54 -7.26
C ARG A 76 -14.03 -3.21 -6.51
N PRO A 77 -14.71 -2.18 -7.05
CA PRO A 77 -14.87 -0.91 -6.36
C PRO A 77 -15.35 -1.05 -4.91
N LEU A 78 -14.72 -0.28 -4.02
CA LEU A 78 -15.17 -0.14 -2.64
C LEU A 78 -16.29 0.89 -2.55
N ASP A 79 -17.44 0.49 -2.01
CA ASP A 79 -18.52 1.42 -1.75
C ASP A 79 -18.20 2.34 -0.55
N LEU A 80 -19.07 3.34 -0.30
CA LEU A 80 -18.89 4.28 0.81
C LEU A 80 -19.02 3.59 2.17
N ARG A 81 -19.89 2.58 2.28
CA ARG A 81 -20.16 1.87 3.53
C ARG A 81 -18.99 0.97 3.90
N GLU A 82 -18.48 0.18 2.95
CA GLU A 82 -17.28 -0.64 3.09
C GLU A 82 -16.08 0.22 3.50
N GLY A 83 -15.83 1.31 2.78
CA GLY A 83 -14.73 2.21 3.12
C GLY A 83 -14.88 2.85 4.51
N ARG A 84 -16.11 3.23 4.91
CA ARG A 84 -16.34 3.82 6.24
C ARG A 84 -16.18 2.80 7.36
N ARG A 85 -16.60 1.55 7.15
CA ARG A 85 -16.40 0.46 8.11
C ARG A 85 -14.91 0.22 8.35
N LEU A 86 -14.12 0.09 7.29
CA LEU A 86 -12.66 -0.04 7.40
C LEU A 86 -12.02 1.13 8.14
N GLN A 87 -12.46 2.37 7.84
CA GLN A 87 -11.95 3.56 8.53
C GLN A 87 -12.23 3.53 10.04
N LEU A 88 -13.45 3.14 10.44
CA LEU A 88 -13.82 3.04 11.85
C LEU A 88 -13.06 1.93 12.56
N ALA A 89 -12.86 0.78 11.91
CA ALA A 89 -12.06 -0.31 12.43
C ALA A 89 -10.61 0.12 12.65
N ALA A 90 -9.99 0.75 11.65
CA ALA A 90 -8.63 1.29 11.73
C ALA A 90 -8.47 2.31 12.87
N GLY A 91 -9.45 3.20 13.04
CA GLY A 91 -9.47 4.14 14.15
C GLY A 91 -9.65 3.48 15.52
N THR A 92 -10.35 2.34 15.59
CA THR A 92 -10.58 1.59 16.82
C THR A 92 -9.32 0.88 17.28
N GLY A 93 -8.65 0.14 16.39
CA GLY A 93 -7.44 -0.62 16.72
C GLY A 93 -6.14 0.17 16.56
N GLY A 94 -6.19 1.44 16.18
CA GLY A 94 -4.99 2.26 15.92
C GLY A 94 -4.10 1.72 14.79
N THR A 95 -4.67 0.91 13.88
CA THR A 95 -3.94 0.21 12.83
C THR A 95 -4.05 0.93 11.50
N ILE A 96 -2.98 0.93 10.70
CA ILE A 96 -3.02 1.50 9.36
C ILE A 96 -3.69 0.53 8.39
N GLY A 97 -4.70 1.00 7.66
CA GLY A 97 -5.31 0.28 6.54
C GLY A 97 -4.88 0.87 5.19
N LEU A 98 -4.28 0.06 4.33
CA LEU A 98 -3.89 0.43 2.96
C LEU A 98 -4.61 -0.46 1.94
N CYS A 99 -5.45 0.15 1.10
CA CYS A 99 -6.08 -0.56 -0.01
C CYS A 99 -5.29 -0.31 -1.31
N LEU A 100 -4.83 -1.37 -1.96
CA LEU A 100 -4.29 -1.33 -3.32
C LEU A 100 -5.45 -1.46 -4.29
N ILE A 101 -5.72 -0.38 -5.01
CA ILE A 101 -6.90 -0.24 -5.86
C ILE A 101 -6.48 -0.06 -7.31
N PRO A 102 -7.20 -0.67 -8.27
CA PRO A 102 -7.17 -0.22 -9.64
C PRO A 102 -7.68 1.22 -9.74
N GLU A 103 -7.30 1.90 -10.82
CA GLU A 103 -7.73 3.28 -11.03
C GLU A 103 -9.27 3.39 -11.06
N GLY A 104 -9.80 4.37 -10.34
CA GLY A 104 -11.25 4.59 -10.20
C GLY A 104 -11.97 3.70 -9.18
N MET A 105 -11.32 2.68 -8.59
CA MET A 105 -11.99 1.71 -7.70
C MET A 105 -11.96 2.05 -6.20
N GLY A 106 -11.41 3.20 -5.82
CA GLY A 106 -11.26 3.58 -4.41
C GLY A 106 -12.51 4.17 -3.77
N SER A 107 -12.72 3.89 -2.48
CA SER A 107 -13.84 4.47 -1.71
C SER A 107 -13.67 5.97 -1.44
N ASN A 108 -14.78 6.70 -1.40
CA ASN A 108 -14.82 8.10 -0.97
C ASN A 108 -14.57 8.28 0.54
N ALA A 109 -14.65 7.21 1.33
CA ALA A 109 -14.32 7.26 2.75
C ALA A 109 -12.81 7.42 3.03
N ALA A 110 -11.93 7.15 2.07
CA ALA A 110 -10.48 7.21 2.27
C ALA A 110 -9.99 8.58 2.77
N GLU A 111 -9.12 8.56 3.78
CA GLU A 111 -8.48 9.75 4.34
C GLU A 111 -7.47 10.36 3.37
N THR A 112 -6.60 9.52 2.81
CA THR A 112 -5.69 9.88 1.72
C THR A 112 -5.83 8.90 0.56
N ARG A 113 -5.53 9.36 -0.65
CA ARG A 113 -5.38 8.50 -1.83
C ARG A 113 -4.10 8.88 -2.54
N TRP A 114 -3.29 7.87 -2.80
CA TRP A 114 -2.00 8.02 -3.44
C TRP A 114 -2.03 7.43 -4.84
N ARG A 115 -1.36 8.08 -5.77
CA ARG A 115 -1.03 7.56 -7.09
C ARG A 115 0.48 7.34 -7.11
N ALA A 116 0.90 6.11 -7.42
CA ALA A 116 2.31 5.73 -7.56
C ALA A 116 2.54 5.24 -8.99
N THR A 117 3.24 6.04 -9.79
CA THR A 117 3.52 5.79 -11.21
C THR A 117 5.02 5.64 -11.45
N PRO A 118 5.46 4.87 -12.46
CA PRO A 118 6.86 4.81 -12.83
C PRO A 118 7.21 6.10 -13.56
N VAL A 119 8.46 6.52 -13.47
CA VAL A 119 8.99 7.60 -14.30
C VAL A 119 10.17 7.02 -15.07
N PHE A 120 10.14 7.16 -16.40
CA PHE A 120 11.26 6.76 -17.23
C PHE A 120 12.46 7.68 -16.95
N ASP A 121 13.63 7.08 -16.69
CA ASP A 121 14.88 7.78 -16.51
C ASP A 121 15.81 7.49 -17.71
N PRO A 122 16.01 8.45 -18.64
CA PRO A 122 16.84 8.22 -19.81
C PRO A 122 18.33 8.06 -19.48
N LYS A 123 18.77 8.41 -18.27
CA LYS A 123 20.16 8.28 -17.84
C LYS A 123 20.46 6.94 -17.18
N HIS A 124 19.44 6.22 -16.72
CA HIS A 124 19.57 4.96 -16.02
C HIS A 124 18.46 4.00 -16.47
N GLU A 125 18.78 3.11 -17.41
CA GLU A 125 17.80 2.16 -17.98
C GLU A 125 17.15 1.24 -16.93
N ASP A 126 17.89 0.91 -15.86
CA ASP A 126 17.40 0.08 -14.73
C ASP A 126 16.89 0.91 -13.53
N SER A 127 16.52 2.17 -13.75
CA SER A 127 16.06 3.04 -12.67
C SER A 127 14.75 2.56 -12.05
N THR A 128 14.67 2.66 -10.72
CA THR A 128 13.43 2.43 -9.95
C THR A 128 12.69 3.74 -9.69
N LEU A 129 12.91 4.76 -10.52
CA LEU A 129 12.31 6.08 -10.36
C LEU A 129 10.78 5.99 -10.46
N MET A 130 10.12 6.54 -9.46
CA MET A 130 8.68 6.58 -9.32
C MET A 130 8.24 8.00 -8.97
N ARG A 131 7.02 8.35 -9.36
CA ARG A 131 6.34 9.56 -8.92
C ARG A 131 5.19 9.17 -8.01
N TRP A 132 5.23 9.70 -6.78
CA TRP A 132 4.21 9.49 -5.76
C TRP A 132 3.44 10.77 -5.54
N GLU A 133 2.13 10.71 -5.67
CA GLU A 133 1.26 11.88 -5.61
C GLU A 133 0.09 11.63 -4.67
N ILE A 134 -0.20 12.59 -3.79
CA ILE A 134 -1.44 12.60 -3.02
C ILE A 134 -2.52 13.21 -3.91
N ILE A 135 -3.39 12.35 -4.45
CA ILE A 135 -4.51 12.74 -5.33
C ILE A 135 -5.82 12.95 -4.56
N LYS A 136 -5.83 12.61 -3.27
CA LYS A 136 -6.90 12.95 -2.32
C LYS A 136 -6.31 13.06 -0.93
N ASN A 137 -6.75 14.06 -0.18
CA ASN A 137 -6.40 14.28 1.21
C ASN A 137 -7.56 15.00 1.89
N LYS A 138 -8.11 14.43 2.96
CA LYS A 138 -9.13 15.12 3.77
C LYS A 138 -8.53 16.20 4.67
N MET A 139 -7.27 16.03 5.09
CA MET A 139 -6.59 16.91 6.04
C MET A 139 -5.19 17.26 5.55
N GLY A 140 -5.01 18.50 5.11
CA GLY A 140 -3.72 19.03 4.63
C GLY A 140 -3.69 19.22 3.12
N THR A 141 -2.47 19.33 2.58
CA THR A 141 -2.23 19.66 1.17
C THR A 141 -1.99 18.41 0.32
N PHE A 142 -2.14 18.59 -0.99
CA PHE A 142 -1.60 17.64 -1.96
C PHE A 142 -0.10 17.86 -2.12
N GLY A 143 0.60 16.79 -2.50
CA GLY A 143 2.04 16.81 -2.75
C GLY A 143 2.40 15.76 -3.78
N ALA A 144 3.52 15.99 -4.46
CA ALA A 144 4.08 15.10 -5.46
C ALA A 144 5.59 15.01 -5.26
N TRP A 145 6.13 13.80 -5.29
CA TRP A 145 7.55 13.53 -5.08
C TRP A 145 8.05 12.51 -6.09
N ASN A 146 9.20 12.79 -6.68
CA ASN A 146 9.95 11.76 -7.38
C ASN A 146 10.80 11.02 -6.34
N VAL A 147 10.72 9.70 -6.34
CA VAL A 147 11.44 8.84 -5.42
C VAL A 147 12.12 7.72 -6.18
N CYS A 148 13.29 7.30 -5.70
CA CYS A 148 14.03 6.17 -6.26
C CYS A 148 14.44 5.23 -5.14
N TRP A 149 14.38 3.93 -5.39
CA TRP A 149 14.87 2.94 -4.45
C TRP A 149 16.40 2.81 -4.58
N ASN A 150 17.10 3.05 -3.47
CA ASN A 150 18.53 2.84 -3.36
C ASN A 150 18.80 1.43 -2.85
N ALA A 151 19.16 0.53 -3.77
CA ALA A 151 19.39 -0.88 -3.46
C ALA A 151 20.58 -1.11 -2.50
N GLN A 152 21.61 -0.27 -2.53
CA GLN A 152 22.78 -0.41 -1.66
C GLN A 152 22.47 0.03 -0.22
N ALA A 153 21.74 1.13 -0.08
CA ALA A 153 21.39 1.70 1.22
C ALA A 153 20.07 1.15 1.80
N HIS A 154 19.38 0.28 1.06
CA HIS A 154 18.08 -0.28 1.43
C HIS A 154 17.06 0.78 1.86
N ARG A 155 16.96 1.89 1.11
CA ARG A 155 16.07 3.00 1.44
C ARG A 155 15.50 3.70 0.20
N LEU A 156 14.43 4.46 0.41
CA LEU A 156 13.93 5.43 -0.57
C LEU A 156 14.69 6.75 -0.47
N ASP A 157 15.23 7.19 -1.60
CA ASP A 157 15.81 8.53 -1.75
C ASP A 157 14.80 9.45 -2.45
N LEU A 158 14.68 10.68 -1.94
CA LEU A 158 13.92 11.75 -2.59
C LEU A 158 14.76 12.31 -3.74
N VAL A 159 14.20 12.31 -4.95
CA VAL A 159 14.87 12.81 -6.15
C VAL A 159 14.29 14.16 -6.50
N SER A 160 15.14 15.18 -6.62
CA SER A 160 14.71 16.47 -7.14
C SER A 160 14.12 16.29 -8.55
N PRO A 161 13.07 17.03 -8.91
CA PRO A 161 12.65 17.10 -10.31
C PRO A 161 13.86 17.46 -11.17
N ALA A 162 14.00 16.83 -12.33
CA ALA A 162 14.98 17.29 -13.30
C ALA A 162 14.68 18.77 -13.58
N GLY A 163 15.67 19.64 -13.39
CA GLY A 163 15.51 21.06 -13.69
C GLY A 163 15.13 21.23 -15.16
N GLU A 164 14.11 22.05 -15.42
CA GLU A 164 13.79 22.53 -16.77
C GLU A 164 14.94 23.34 -17.37
#